data_AF-X8DIY4-F1
#
_entry.id   AF-X8DIY4-F1
#
_cell.length_a   1.000
_cell.length_b   1.000
_cell.length_c   1.000
_cell.angle_alpha   90.00
_cell.angle_beta   90.00
_cell.angle_gamma   90.00
#
_symmetry.space_group_name_H-M   'P 1'
#
loop_
_entity.id
_entity.type
_entity.pdbx_description
1 polymer ?
#
loop_
_entity_poly.entity_id
_entity_poly.type
_entity_poly.pdbx_seq_one_letter_code
_entity_poly.pdbx_strand_id
1 'polypeptide(L)'
;MVTGQERIQPTLFTMQVALAATLKAYGVRPGAVIGHSLGEAAAAVAAGALSLEDGLRVICRRSQLMSRVAGTGATASVELPAKDVLSELTARGINDVVVAIVASPQSTVIAGAAETVRELVAAWEQRDVMAREVPTDVAFHSPQVDPILGS
;
A
#
# COMPACT_ATOMS: atom_id res chain seq x y z
N MET A 1 -4.24 -21.10 0.67
CA MET A 1 -4.19 -19.66 0.33
C MET A 1 -3.76 -18.91 1.59
N VAL A 2 -2.75 -18.03 1.52
CA VAL A 2 -2.34 -17.20 2.66
C VAL A 2 -3.29 -16.01 2.75
N THR A 3 -4.03 -15.90 3.85
CA THR A 3 -5.01 -14.82 4.08
C THR A 3 -4.63 -13.98 5.30
N GLY A 4 -5.12 -12.73 5.37
CA GLY A 4 -4.93 -11.84 6.52
C GLY A 4 -3.57 -11.14 6.56
N GLN A 5 -3.59 -9.87 7.01
CA GLN A 5 -2.42 -8.98 6.99
C GLN A 5 -1.19 -9.56 7.72
N GLU A 6 -1.41 -10.18 8.88
CA GLU A 6 -0.35 -10.77 9.72
C GLU A 6 0.42 -11.90 9.02
N ARG A 7 -0.18 -12.53 8.01
CA ARG A 7 0.48 -13.61 7.25
C ARG A 7 0.94 -13.12 5.88
N ILE A 8 0.14 -12.31 5.19
CA ILE A 8 0.44 -11.86 3.83
C ILE A 8 1.73 -11.03 3.81
N GLN A 9 1.88 -10.03 4.67
CA GLN A 9 3.02 -9.12 4.59
C GLN A 9 4.37 -9.81 4.92
N PRO A 10 4.49 -10.61 6.01
CA PRO A 10 5.74 -11.33 6.28
C PRO A 10 6.06 -12.39 5.22
N THR A 11 5.04 -13.04 4.64
CA THR A 11 5.24 -13.99 3.53
C THR A 11 5.80 -13.28 2.30
N LEU A 12 5.22 -12.14 1.90
CA LEU A 12 5.70 -11.36 0.75
C LEU A 12 7.11 -10.83 0.98
N PHE A 13 7.41 -10.30 2.18
CA PHE A 13 8.76 -9.88 2.55
C PHE A 13 9.77 -11.02 2.43
N THR A 14 9.42 -12.20 2.96
CA THR A 14 10.29 -13.39 2.92
C THR A 14 10.58 -13.79 1.48
N MET A 15 9.55 -13.81 0.61
CA MET A 15 9.71 -14.09 -0.81
C MET A 15 10.61 -13.06 -1.51
N GLN A 16 10.40 -11.76 -1.24
CA GLN A 16 11.22 -10.68 -1.81
C GLN A 16 12.70 -10.80 -1.41
N VAL A 17 12.97 -11.03 -0.13
CA VAL A 17 14.34 -11.19 0.38
C VAL A 17 14.99 -12.47 -0.18
N ALA A 18 14.26 -13.58 -0.23
CA ALA A 18 14.77 -14.84 -0.78
C ALA A 18 15.10 -14.73 -2.28
N LEU A 19 14.25 -14.05 -3.06
CA LEU A 19 14.51 -13.78 -4.47
C LEU A 19 15.75 -12.89 -4.66
N ALA A 20 15.88 -11.82 -3.86
CA ALA A 20 17.07 -10.96 -3.90
C ALA A 20 18.36 -11.72 -3.54
N ALA A 21 18.32 -12.58 -2.51
CA ALA A 21 19.43 -13.43 -2.13
C ALA A 21 19.78 -14.46 -3.21
N THR A 22 18.77 -15.02 -3.87
CA THR A 22 18.95 -15.96 -4.98
C THR A 22 19.64 -15.29 -6.17
N LEU A 23 19.18 -14.11 -6.59
CA LEU A 23 19.83 -13.33 -7.65
C LEU A 23 21.29 -13.01 -7.31
N LYS A 24 21.56 -12.65 -6.06
CA LYS A 24 22.92 -12.43 -5.55
C LYS A 24 23.79 -13.68 -5.62
N ALA A 25 23.24 -14.86 -5.31
CA ALA A 25 23.94 -16.14 -5.45
C ALA A 25 24.30 -16.45 -6.91
N TYR A 26 23.50 -15.99 -7.87
CA TYR A 26 23.81 -16.03 -9.31
C TYR A 26 24.73 -14.89 -9.79
N GLY A 27 25.29 -14.08 -8.89
CA GLY A 27 26.23 -13.01 -9.21
C GLY A 27 25.57 -11.68 -9.59
N VAL A 28 24.25 -11.57 -9.58
CA VAL A 28 23.53 -10.32 -9.87
C VAL A 28 23.55 -9.42 -8.63
N ARG A 29 24.08 -8.21 -8.76
CA ARG A 29 24.09 -7.20 -7.70
C ARG A 29 23.26 -5.99 -8.13
N PRO A 30 22.29 -5.53 -7.32
CA PRO A 30 21.49 -4.36 -7.67
C PRO A 30 22.38 -3.09 -7.65
N GLY A 31 22.27 -2.26 -8.69
CA GLY A 31 22.85 -0.90 -8.68
C GLY A 31 22.02 0.09 -7.85
N ALA A 32 20.73 -0.20 -7.66
CA ALA A 32 19.80 0.53 -6.80
C ALA A 32 18.64 -0.40 -6.40
N VAL A 33 17.91 -0.03 -5.35
CA VAL A 33 16.66 -0.70 -4.94
C VAL A 33 15.56 0.34 -4.73
N ILE A 34 14.33 -0.02 -5.04
CA ILE A 34 13.14 0.80 -4.78
C ILE A 34 12.11 -0.12 -4.15
N GLY A 35 11.64 0.25 -2.96
CA GLY A 35 10.53 -0.41 -2.29
C GLY A 35 9.23 0.34 -2.54
N HIS A 36 8.11 -0.37 -2.44
CA HIS A 36 6.79 0.22 -2.49
C HIS A 36 6.00 -0.22 -1.25
N SER A 37 5.65 0.72 -0.36
CA SER A 37 4.91 0.43 0.87
C SER A 37 5.60 -0.67 1.68
N LEU A 38 4.94 -1.81 1.93
CA LEU A 38 5.53 -2.96 2.63
C LEU A 38 6.87 -3.43 2.04
N GLY A 39 7.05 -3.26 0.73
CA GLY A 39 8.26 -3.68 0.01
C GLY A 39 9.51 -2.90 0.40
N GLU A 40 9.38 -1.73 1.03
CA GLU A 40 10.52 -0.97 1.54
C GLU A 40 11.30 -1.73 2.62
N ALA A 41 10.64 -2.56 3.43
CA ALA A 41 11.33 -3.40 4.40
C ALA A 41 12.27 -4.40 3.70
N ALA A 42 11.81 -5.06 2.63
CA ALA A 42 12.64 -5.99 1.87
C ALA A 42 13.74 -5.27 1.09
N ALA A 43 13.45 -4.09 0.52
CA ALA A 43 14.43 -3.26 -0.16
C ALA A 43 15.55 -2.81 0.79
N ALA A 44 15.21 -2.40 2.01
CA ALA A 44 16.18 -2.01 3.04
C ALA A 44 17.09 -3.17 3.44
N VAL A 45 16.56 -4.39 3.56
CA VAL A 45 17.37 -5.60 3.78
C VAL A 45 18.26 -5.91 2.58
N ALA A 46 17.73 -5.83 1.36
CA ALA A 46 18.49 -6.09 0.14
C ALA A 46 19.64 -5.07 -0.07
N ALA A 47 19.44 -3.82 0.33
CA ALA A 47 20.45 -2.77 0.33
C ALA A 47 21.45 -2.86 1.49
N GLY A 48 21.19 -3.70 2.50
CA GLY A 48 21.99 -3.78 3.72
C GLY A 48 21.77 -2.64 4.71
N ALA A 49 20.73 -1.82 4.53
CA ALA A 49 20.33 -0.77 5.47
C ALA A 49 19.66 -1.34 6.74
N LEU A 50 19.02 -2.50 6.62
CA LEU A 50 18.53 -3.29 7.76
C LEU A 50 19.17 -4.68 7.74
N SER A 51 19.43 -5.22 8.94
CA SER A 51 19.71 -6.64 9.09
C SER A 51 18.46 -7.47 8.71
N LEU A 52 18.65 -8.75 8.37
CA LEU A 52 17.51 -9.64 8.12
C LEU A 52 16.58 -9.72 9.35
N GLU A 53 17.16 -9.75 10.55
CA GLU A 53 16.41 -9.82 11.81
C GLU A 53 15.58 -8.55 12.04
N ASP A 54 16.15 -7.38 11.81
CA ASP A 54 15.41 -6.12 11.96
C ASP A 54 14.35 -5.95 10.88
N GLY A 55 14.62 -6.35 9.64
CA GLY A 55 13.61 -6.40 8.58
C GLY A 55 12.42 -7.29 8.95
N LEU A 56 12.68 -8.47 9.54
CA LEU A 56 11.65 -9.36 10.06
C LEU A 56 10.86 -8.71 11.20
N ARG A 57 11.53 -8.06 12.17
CA ARG A 57 10.84 -7.35 13.27
C ARG A 57 9.92 -6.26 12.73
N VAL A 58 10.39 -5.45 11.78
CA VAL A 58 9.61 -4.39 11.13
C VAL A 58 8.37 -4.95 10.46
N ILE A 59 8.52 -5.95 9.57
CA ILE A 59 7.38 -6.44 8.80
C ILE A 59 6.37 -7.18 9.68
N CYS A 60 6.84 -7.99 10.65
CA CYS A 60 5.96 -8.70 11.57
C CYS A 60 5.18 -7.72 12.44
N ARG A 61 5.85 -6.74 13.07
CA ARG A 61 5.18 -5.74 13.91
C ARG A 61 4.21 -4.88 13.09
N ARG A 62 4.63 -4.40 11.91
CA ARG A 62 3.75 -3.65 11.00
C ARG A 62 2.50 -4.45 10.66
N SER A 63 2.65 -5.73 10.31
CA SER A 63 1.52 -6.58 9.93
C SER A 63 0.51 -6.80 11.07
N GLN A 64 1.00 -6.96 12.30
CA GLN A 64 0.18 -7.08 13.52
C GLN A 64 -0.53 -5.78 13.90
N LEU A 65 0.06 -4.63 13.59
CA LEU A 65 -0.60 -3.34 13.79
C LEU A 65 -1.67 -3.13 12.71
N MET A 66 -1.36 -3.44 11.45
CA MET A 66 -2.30 -3.32 10.34
C MET A 66 -3.54 -4.22 10.51
N SER A 67 -3.42 -5.39 11.14
CA SER A 67 -4.58 -6.26 11.43
C SER A 67 -5.59 -5.63 12.39
N ARG A 68 -5.17 -4.68 13.24
CA ARG A 68 -6.07 -3.98 14.19
C ARG A 68 -6.95 -2.94 13.52
N VAL A 69 -6.57 -2.47 12.34
CA VAL A 69 -7.32 -1.50 11.53
C VAL A 69 -7.90 -2.15 10.26
N ALA A 70 -7.89 -3.49 10.20
CA ALA A 70 -8.58 -4.21 9.15
C ALA A 70 -10.10 -4.01 9.28
N GLY A 71 -10.75 -3.67 8.17
CA GLY A 71 -12.18 -3.42 8.07
C GLY A 71 -12.61 -1.97 8.33
N THR A 72 -11.71 -1.05 8.68
CA THR A 72 -12.08 0.34 9.03
C THR A 72 -12.09 1.32 7.86
N GLY A 73 -11.78 0.88 6.64
CA GLY A 73 -11.78 1.72 5.44
C GLY A 73 -11.66 0.91 4.16
N ALA A 74 -11.55 1.61 3.03
CA ALA A 74 -11.35 1.00 1.73
C ALA A 74 -10.18 1.65 0.98
N THR A 75 -9.67 0.93 -0.02
CA THR A 75 -8.65 1.40 -0.96
C THR A 75 -9.16 1.16 -2.37
N ALA A 76 -9.01 2.12 -3.28
CA ALA A 76 -9.39 1.97 -4.68
C ALA A 76 -8.34 2.53 -5.62
N SER A 77 -8.17 1.93 -6.79
CA SER A 77 -7.37 2.46 -7.89
C SER A 77 -8.28 3.15 -8.92
N VAL A 78 -7.85 4.27 -9.46
CA VAL A 78 -8.52 5.00 -10.55
C VAL A 78 -7.51 5.40 -11.63
N GLU A 79 -7.88 5.23 -12.89
CA GLU A 79 -7.11 5.67 -14.06
C GLU A 79 -7.28 7.18 -14.30
N LEU A 80 -6.84 7.97 -13.32
CA LEU A 80 -6.71 9.41 -13.39
C LEU A 80 -5.35 9.87 -12.83
N PRO A 81 -4.79 10.97 -13.36
CA PRO A 81 -3.66 11.65 -12.74
C PRO A 81 -3.98 12.12 -11.31
N ALA A 82 -3.01 12.01 -10.41
CA ALA A 82 -3.18 12.36 -9.00
C ALA A 82 -3.65 13.81 -8.78
N LYS A 83 -3.22 14.74 -9.64
CA LYS A 83 -3.65 16.14 -9.59
C LYS A 83 -5.15 16.30 -9.82
N ASP A 84 -5.71 15.51 -10.74
CA ASP A 84 -7.13 15.59 -11.09
C ASP A 84 -7.97 14.98 -9.96
N VAL A 85 -7.52 13.86 -9.39
CA VAL A 85 -8.11 13.26 -8.20
C VAL A 85 -8.11 14.25 -7.03
N LEU A 86 -6.97 14.90 -6.73
CA LEU A 86 -6.89 15.90 -5.65
C LEU A 86 -7.82 17.10 -5.89
N SER A 87 -7.91 17.57 -7.14
CA SER A 87 -8.80 18.67 -7.52
C SER A 87 -10.26 18.29 -7.31
N GLU A 88 -10.63 17.05 -7.64
CA GLU A 88 -11.98 16.53 -7.45
C GLU A 88 -12.34 16.34 -5.98
N LEU A 89 -11.43 15.78 -5.16
CA LEU A 89 -11.63 15.67 -3.70
C LEU A 89 -11.84 17.05 -3.07
N THR A 90 -11.02 18.03 -3.46
CA THR A 90 -11.11 19.41 -2.96
C THR A 90 -12.41 20.09 -3.39
N ALA A 91 -12.80 19.98 -4.67
CA ALA A 91 -14.01 20.60 -5.19
C ALA A 91 -15.29 20.02 -4.56
N ARG A 92 -15.26 18.74 -4.16
CA ARG A 92 -16.36 18.06 -3.47
C ARG A 92 -16.33 18.21 -1.95
N GLY A 93 -15.29 18.84 -1.39
CA GLY A 93 -15.12 18.99 0.06
C GLY A 93 -14.85 17.66 0.80
N ILE A 94 -14.31 16.67 0.11
CA ILE A 94 -14.00 15.34 0.67
C ILE A 94 -12.69 15.43 1.46
N ASN A 95 -12.73 15.06 2.74
CA ASN A 95 -11.60 15.15 3.68
C ASN A 95 -11.27 13.83 4.39
N ASP A 96 -12.07 12.79 4.19
CA ASP A 96 -11.94 11.45 4.76
C ASP A 96 -11.35 10.43 3.77
N VAL A 97 -10.96 10.89 2.58
CA VAL A 97 -10.25 10.13 1.53
C VAL A 97 -9.02 10.92 1.09
N VAL A 98 -7.90 10.21 0.92
CA VAL A 98 -6.64 10.80 0.46
C VAL A 98 -6.11 10.07 -0.77
N VAL A 99 -5.22 10.74 -1.52
CA VAL A 99 -4.35 10.06 -2.49
C VAL A 99 -3.29 9.28 -1.72
N ALA A 100 -3.39 7.96 -1.76
CA ALA A 100 -2.56 7.02 -1.03
C ALA A 100 -1.27 6.68 -1.79
N ILE A 101 -1.37 6.44 -3.11
CA ILE A 101 -0.24 6.01 -3.96
C ILE A 101 -0.34 6.68 -5.32
N VAL A 102 0.80 7.17 -5.82
CA VAL A 102 0.99 7.62 -7.21
C VAL A 102 2.09 6.79 -7.85
N ALA A 103 1.71 5.65 -8.42
CA ALA A 103 2.67 4.71 -9.04
C ALA A 103 2.86 4.95 -10.54
N SER A 104 1.95 5.70 -11.17
CA SER A 104 1.96 6.03 -12.60
C SER A 104 1.43 7.44 -12.81
N PRO A 105 1.85 8.17 -13.87
CA PRO A 105 1.30 9.48 -14.21
C PRO A 105 -0.21 9.47 -14.49
N GLN A 106 -0.78 8.32 -14.84
CA GLN A 106 -2.19 8.17 -15.24
C GLN A 106 -3.01 7.30 -14.29
N SER A 107 -2.40 6.76 -13.22
CA SER A 107 -3.09 5.84 -12.30
C SER A 107 -2.78 6.22 -10.86
N THR A 108 -3.83 6.37 -10.07
CA THR A 108 -3.79 6.85 -8.68
C THR A 108 -4.52 5.86 -7.78
N VAL A 109 -3.99 5.60 -6.60
CA VAL A 109 -4.70 4.87 -5.55
C VAL A 109 -5.18 5.86 -4.50
N ILE A 110 -6.45 5.77 -4.14
CA ILE A 110 -7.05 6.47 -3.01
C ILE A 110 -7.32 5.52 -1.85
N ALA A 111 -7.32 6.05 -0.63
CA ALA A 111 -7.70 5.29 0.55
C ALA A 111 -8.38 6.19 1.59
N GLY A 112 -9.33 5.64 2.34
CA GLY A 112 -10.09 6.40 3.33
C GLY A 112 -11.35 5.68 3.80
N ALA A 113 -12.37 6.47 4.17
CA ALA A 113 -13.67 5.95 4.57
C ALA A 113 -14.30 5.10 3.47
N ALA A 114 -14.81 3.92 3.84
CA ALA A 114 -15.24 2.92 2.88
C ALA A 114 -16.45 3.35 2.03
N GLU A 115 -17.36 4.16 2.60
CA GLU A 115 -18.52 4.69 1.87
C GLU A 115 -18.09 5.73 0.84
N THR A 116 -17.31 6.72 1.25
CA THR A 116 -16.81 7.78 0.36
C THR A 116 -15.94 7.22 -0.79
N VAL A 117 -15.09 6.23 -0.51
CA VAL A 117 -14.33 5.53 -1.57
C VAL A 117 -15.26 4.86 -2.58
N ARG A 118 -16.31 4.16 -2.12
CA ARG A 118 -17.29 3.49 -2.98
C ARG A 118 -18.11 4.47 -3.82
N GLU A 119 -18.50 5.59 -3.24
CA GLU A 119 -19.21 6.68 -3.95
C GLU A 119 -18.33 7.30 -5.04
N LEU A 120 -17.05 7.53 -4.76
CA LEU A 120 -16.09 8.03 -5.76
C LEU A 120 -15.90 7.03 -6.90
N VAL A 121 -15.73 5.74 -6.59
CA VAL A 121 -15.62 4.68 -7.60
C VAL A 121 -16.86 4.67 -8.49
N ALA A 122 -18.06 4.63 -7.91
CA ALA A 122 -19.31 4.64 -8.68
C ALA A 122 -19.45 5.91 -9.54
N ALA A 123 -19.07 7.07 -9.01
CA ALA A 123 -19.10 8.33 -9.77
C ALA A 123 -18.10 8.34 -10.93
N TRP A 124 -16.94 7.72 -10.79
CA TRP A 124 -15.96 7.58 -11.86
C TRP A 124 -16.43 6.59 -12.93
N GLU A 125 -16.97 5.44 -12.53
CA GLU A 125 -17.54 4.46 -13.46
C GLU A 125 -18.68 5.06 -14.29
N GLN A 126 -19.54 5.88 -13.70
CA GLN A 126 -20.61 6.59 -14.41
C GLN A 126 -20.11 7.59 -15.48
N ARG A 127 -18.84 8.00 -15.41
CA ARG A 127 -18.18 8.87 -16.40
C ARG A 127 -17.23 8.10 -17.32
N ASP A 128 -17.34 6.77 -17.39
CA ASP A 128 -16.45 5.90 -18.14
C ASP A 128 -14.97 6.00 -17.73
N VAL A 129 -14.69 6.41 -16.48
CA VAL A 129 -13.35 6.39 -15.89
C VAL A 129 -13.17 5.05 -15.17
N MET A 130 -12.14 4.29 -15.55
CA MET A 130 -11.83 3.02 -14.92
C MET A 130 -11.41 3.23 -13.45
N ALA A 131 -12.26 2.78 -12.53
CA ALA A 131 -11.99 2.76 -11.10
C ALA A 131 -12.37 1.39 -10.53
N ARG A 132 -11.68 0.94 -9.48
CA ARG A 132 -12.02 -0.31 -8.79
C ARG A 132 -11.49 -0.30 -7.37
N GLU A 133 -12.25 -0.90 -6.45
CA GLU A 133 -11.72 -1.23 -5.13
C GLU A 133 -10.59 -2.27 -5.25
N VAL A 134 -9.56 -2.08 -4.45
CA VAL A 134 -8.46 -3.04 -4.28
C VAL A 134 -8.92 -4.08 -3.26
N PRO A 135 -8.70 -5.40 -3.50
CA PRO A 135 -9.10 -6.46 -2.57
C PRO A 135 -8.18 -6.48 -1.34
N THR A 136 -8.35 -5.48 -0.47
CA THR A 136 -7.63 -5.30 0.79
C THR A 136 -8.62 -4.88 1.87
N ASP A 137 -8.41 -5.39 3.07
CA ASP A 137 -9.15 -5.06 4.27
C ASP A 137 -8.61 -3.80 4.98
N VAL A 138 -7.55 -3.19 4.48
CA VAL A 138 -6.92 -2.00 5.10
C VAL A 138 -6.89 -0.83 4.12
N ALA A 139 -7.28 0.35 4.60
CA ALA A 139 -7.09 1.64 3.93
C ALA A 139 -5.65 2.16 4.17
N PHE A 140 -4.67 1.57 3.50
CA PHE A 140 -3.26 1.94 3.67
C PHE A 140 -2.99 3.40 3.29
N HIS A 141 -1.98 4.01 3.91
CA HIS A 141 -1.53 5.38 3.60
C HIS A 141 -2.65 6.43 3.73
N SER A 142 -3.55 6.24 4.71
CA SER A 142 -4.65 7.15 5.02
C SER A 142 -4.76 7.37 6.53
N PRO A 143 -5.52 8.38 6.99
CA PRO A 143 -5.76 8.61 8.42
C PRO A 143 -6.36 7.39 9.17
N GLN A 144 -6.88 6.40 8.45
CA GLN A 144 -7.35 5.14 9.05
C GLN A 144 -6.24 4.34 9.75
N VAL A 145 -4.96 4.65 9.49
CA VAL A 145 -3.83 4.03 10.21
C VAL A 145 -3.39 4.81 11.45
N ASP A 146 -3.94 6.01 11.70
CA ASP A 146 -3.52 6.85 12.84
C ASP A 146 -3.66 6.15 14.22
N PRO A 147 -4.70 5.35 14.50
CA PRO A 147 -4.87 4.69 15.80
C PRO A 147 -3.74 3.73 16.19
N ILE A 148 -2.92 3.29 15.24
CA ILE A 148 -1.84 2.32 15.48
C ILE A 148 -0.44 2.95 15.45
N LEU A 149 -0.30 4.25 15.17
CA LEU A 149 1.00 4.91 15.09
C LEU A 149 1.70 5.08 16.44
N GLY A 150 0.93 5.21 17.53
CA GLY A 150 1.47 5.38 18.89
C GLY A 150 1.55 4.10 19.73
N SER A 151 1.44 2.91 19.12
CA SER A 151 1.12 1.64 19.82
C SER A 151 2.20 0.57 19.92
#